data_AF-A0A926ETT0-F1
#
_entry.id   AF-A0A926ETT0-F1
#
_cell.length_a   1.000
_cell.length_b   1.000
_cell.length_c   1.000
_cell.angle_alpha   90.00
_cell.angle_beta   90.00
_cell.angle_gamma   90.00
#
_symmetry.space_group_name_H-M   'P 1'
#
loop_
_entity.id
_entity.type
_entity.pdbx_description
1 polymer ?
#
loop_
_entity_poly.entity_id
_entity_poly.type
_entity_poly.pdbx_seq_one_letter_code
_entity_poly.pdbx_strand_id
1 'polypeptide(L)'
;MYTDKTLTCKECGAEFVFTAGEQEFYAERGFVNEPQRCKACRDARKNNARPQREMFTATCASCGAEAKVPFQPREDRPVYCSECFAKMKEEQM
;
A
#
# COMPACT_ATOMS: atom_id res chain seq x y z
N MET A 1 12.17 -2.36 -31.44
CA MET A 1 11.40 -3.61 -31.24
C MET A 1 11.84 -4.19 -29.91
N TYR A 2 10.90 -4.38 -28.99
CA TYR A 2 11.17 -5.04 -27.72
C TYR A 2 11.09 -6.55 -27.92
N THR A 3 11.93 -7.30 -27.23
CA THR A 3 12.01 -8.76 -27.35
C THR A 3 12.05 -9.36 -25.96
N ASP A 4 11.43 -10.53 -25.79
CA ASP A 4 11.38 -11.18 -24.48
C ASP A 4 12.80 -11.43 -23.97
N LYS A 5 13.08 -10.93 -22.77
CA LYS A 5 14.40 -11.04 -22.15
C LYS A 5 14.29 -11.79 -20.84
N THR A 6 15.05 -12.87 -20.70
CA THR A 6 15.14 -13.59 -19.43
C THR A 6 16.10 -12.88 -18.50
N LEU A 7 15.65 -12.55 -17.30
CA LEU A 7 16.41 -11.88 -16.25
C LEU A 7 16.43 -12.72 -14.98
N THR A 8 17.49 -12.59 -14.19
CA THR A 8 17.64 -13.28 -12.90
C THR A 8 17.21 -12.36 -11.77
N CYS A 9 16.32 -12.83 -10.90
CA CYS A 9 15.88 -12.07 -9.73
C CYS A 9 17.02 -11.96 -8.70
N LYS A 10 17.38 -10.73 -8.31
CA LYS A 10 18.43 -10.48 -7.32
C LYS A 10 18.07 -10.96 -5.90
N GLU A 11 16.79 -11.16 -5.59
CA GLU A 11 16.34 -11.57 -4.25
C GLU A 11 16.21 -13.10 -4.09
N CYS A 12 15.60 -13.78 -5.06
CA CYS A 12 15.38 -15.24 -4.97
C CYS A 12 16.22 -16.07 -5.94
N GLY A 13 17.00 -15.45 -6.83
CA GLY A 13 17.80 -16.15 -7.84
C GLY A 13 17.00 -16.79 -8.98
N ALA A 14 15.67 -16.75 -8.94
CA ALA A 14 14.83 -17.32 -9.98
C ALA A 14 14.92 -16.52 -11.29
N GLU A 15 14.93 -17.24 -12.40
CA GLU A 15 14.82 -16.65 -13.74
C GLU A 15 13.36 -16.25 -14.00
N PHE A 16 13.16 -15.05 -14.54
CA PHE A 16 11.85 -14.57 -14.97
C PHE A 16 11.95 -13.88 -16.33
N VAL A 17 10.86 -13.95 -17.09
CA VAL A 17 10.81 -13.35 -18.43
C VAL A 17 10.30 -11.91 -18.30
N PHE A 18 11.11 -10.97 -18.78
CA PHE A 18 10.71 -9.58 -19.00
C PHE A 18 10.20 -9.46 -20.43
N THR A 19 8.89 -9.62 -20.58
CA THR A 19 8.24 -9.71 -21.89
C THR A 19 8.32 -8.40 -22.67
N ALA A 20 8.16 -8.46 -23.99
CA ALA A 20 8.10 -7.28 -24.84
C ALA A 20 7.01 -6.28 -24.37
N GLY A 21 5.83 -6.77 -23.97
CA GLY A 21 4.76 -5.93 -23.45
C GLY A 21 5.08 -5.26 -22.10
N GLU A 22 5.83 -5.92 -21.22
CA GLU A 22 6.32 -5.29 -19.99
C GLU A 22 7.38 -4.23 -20.28
N GLN A 23 8.21 -4.40 -21.30
CA GLN A 23 9.19 -3.40 -21.73
C GLN A 23 8.50 -2.15 -22.29
N GLU A 24 7.45 -2.33 -23.09
CA GLU A 24 6.62 -1.23 -23.60
C GLU A 24 5.99 -0.44 -22.45
N PHE A 25 5.39 -1.13 -21.49
CA PHE A 25 4.82 -0.50 -20.30
C PHE A 25 5.86 0.28 -19.48
N TYR A 26 7.09 -0.24 -19.38
CA TYR A 26 8.18 0.44 -18.67
C TYR A 26 8.61 1.70 -19.41
N ALA A 27 8.75 1.62 -20.74
CA ALA A 27 9.10 2.76 -21.59
C ALA A 27 8.03 3.86 -21.55
N GLU A 28 6.74 3.51 -21.62
CA GLU A 28 5.63 4.48 -21.52
C GLU A 28 5.60 5.21 -20.18
N ARG A 29 5.99 4.54 -19.10
CA ARG A 29 6.08 5.14 -17.77
C ARG A 29 7.39 5.88 -17.48
N GLY A 30 8.31 5.94 -18.45
CA GLY A 30 9.60 6.59 -18.31
C GLY A 30 10.60 5.80 -17.45
N PHE A 31 10.41 4.50 -17.26
CA PHE A 31 11.36 3.64 -16.58
C PHE A 31 12.47 3.19 -17.53
N VAL A 32 13.67 3.75 -17.36
CA VAL A 32 14.87 3.43 -18.16
C VAL A 32 15.55 2.13 -17.70
N ASN A 33 15.28 1.69 -16.47
CA ASN A 33 15.95 0.57 -15.84
C ASN A 33 15.14 -0.72 -15.94
N GLU A 34 15.85 -1.82 -16.18
CA GLU A 34 15.25 -3.17 -16.23
C GLU A 34 14.84 -3.65 -14.82
N PRO A 35 13.79 -4.50 -14.72
CA PRO A 35 13.41 -5.13 -13.47
C PRO A 35 14.56 -5.94 -12.85
N GLN A 36 14.95 -5.61 -11.61
CA GLN A 36 15.93 -6.42 -10.87
C GLN A 36 15.33 -7.57 -10.06
N ARG A 37 14.00 -7.63 -9.97
CA ARG A 37 13.26 -8.55 -9.11
C ARG A 37 12.06 -9.10 -9.88
N CYS A 38 11.82 -10.39 -9.73
CA CYS A 38 10.65 -11.03 -10.32
C CYS A 38 9.36 -10.49 -9.68
N LYS A 39 8.24 -10.70 -10.38
CA LYS A 39 6.90 -10.30 -9.93
C LYS A 39 6.60 -10.82 -8.52
N ALA A 40 6.92 -12.09 -8.23
CA ALA A 40 6.68 -12.70 -6.92
C ALA A 40 7.42 -11.97 -5.78
N CYS A 41 8.70 -11.63 -5.95
CA CYS A 41 9.46 -10.89 -4.94
C CYS A 41 8.96 -9.46 -4.76
N ARG A 42 8.57 -8.79 -5.86
CA ARG A 42 7.94 -7.46 -5.80
C ARG A 42 6.60 -7.49 -5.06
N ASP A 43 5.75 -8.46 -5.38
CA ASP A 43 4.44 -8.65 -4.74
C ASP A 43 4.60 -9.01 -3.26
N ALA A 44 5.53 -9.91 -2.91
CA ALA A 44 5.84 -10.27 -1.53
C ALA A 44 6.27 -9.04 -0.71
N ARG A 45 7.14 -8.18 -1.28
CA ARG A 45 7.57 -6.95 -0.60
C ARG A 45 6.45 -5.95 -0.46
N LYS A 46 5.60 -5.78 -1.48
CA LYS A 46 4.42 -4.90 -1.42
C LYS A 46 3.43 -5.35 -0.34
N ASN A 47 3.23 -6.66 -0.22
CA ASN A 47 2.38 -7.24 0.81
C ASN A 47 2.99 -7.08 2.20
N ASN A 48 4.31 -7.27 2.35
CA ASN A 48 5.00 -7.11 3.64
C ASN A 48 5.13 -5.62 4.06
N ALA A 49 5.15 -4.68 3.10
CA ALA A 49 5.16 -3.25 3.35
C ALA A 49 3.79 -2.67 3.77
N ARG A 50 2.74 -3.49 3.82
CA ARG A 50 1.53 -3.15 4.57
C ARG A 50 1.74 -3.66 5.99
N PRO A 51 2.34 -2.88 6.91
CA PRO A 51 2.27 -3.25 8.32
C PRO A 51 0.80 -3.51 8.62
N GLN A 52 0.51 -4.62 9.29
CA GLN A 52 -0.82 -4.85 9.82
C GLN A 52 -1.08 -3.68 10.75
N ARG A 53 -1.82 -2.68 10.26
CA ARG A 53 -2.19 -1.53 11.08
C ARG A 53 -3.09 -2.11 12.16
N GLU A 54 -2.57 -2.25 13.37
CA GLU A 54 -3.37 -2.64 14.52
C GLU A 54 -4.49 -1.61 14.64
N MET A 55 -5.71 -2.09 14.40
CA MET A 55 -6.91 -1.28 14.53
C MET A 55 -7.30 -1.32 16.00
N PHE A 56 -7.14 -0.21 16.69
CA PHE A 56 -7.54 -0.07 18.08
C PHE A 56 -9.04 0.25 18.14
N THR A 57 -9.73 -0.36 19.09
CA THR A 57 -11.12 -0.03 19.42
C THR A 57 -11.14 1.11 20.44
N ALA A 58 -12.03 2.08 20.22
CA ALA A 58 -12.25 3.20 21.11
C ALA A 58 -13.72 3.62 21.09
N THR A 59 -14.16 4.30 22.14
CA THR A 59 -15.49 4.90 22.19
C THR A 59 -15.48 6.26 21.49
N CYS A 60 -16.40 6.49 20.56
CA CYS A 60 -16.55 7.77 19.88
C CYS A 60 -17.03 8.85 20.87
N ALA A 61 -16.32 9.97 20.95
CA ALA A 61 -16.65 11.09 21.83
C ALA A 61 -17.92 11.85 21.41
N SER A 62 -18.36 11.72 20.15
CA SER A 62 -19.55 12.43 19.64
C SER A 62 -20.83 11.60 19.72
N CYS A 63 -20.78 10.30 19.46
CA CYS A 63 -21.97 9.44 19.39
C CYS A 63 -21.96 8.24 20.35
N GLY A 64 -20.84 7.98 21.05
CA GLY A 64 -20.71 6.84 21.97
C GLY A 64 -20.52 5.48 21.29
N ALA A 65 -20.53 5.39 19.95
CA ALA A 65 -20.35 4.15 19.22
C ALA A 65 -18.89 3.65 19.21
N GLU A 66 -18.69 2.36 18.91
CA GLU A 66 -17.36 1.77 18.73
C GLU A 66 -16.67 2.29 17.45
N ALA A 67 -15.51 2.93 17.62
CA ALA A 67 -14.66 3.42 16.55
C ALA A 67 -13.42 2.53 16.42
N LYS A 68 -13.09 2.13 15.18
CA LYS A 68 -11.84 1.42 14.85
C LYS A 68 -10.85 2.42 14.25
N VAL A 69 -9.77 2.72 14.98
CA VAL A 69 -8.76 3.72 14.58
C VAL A 69 -7.37 3.09 14.43
N PRO A 70 -6.55 3.55 13.46
CA PRO A 70 -5.22 3.00 13.21
C PRO A 70 -4.13 3.56 14.16
N PHE A 71 -4.53 4.27 15.22
CA PHE A 71 -3.65 4.87 16.21
C PHE A 71 -4.13 4.49 17.61
N GLN A 72 -3.21 4.37 18.56
CA GLN A 72 -3.56 4.07 19.94
C GLN A 72 -4.35 5.25 20.57
N PRO A 73 -5.58 5.03 21.04
CA PRO A 73 -6.37 6.06 21.73
C PRO A 73 -5.61 6.56 22.96
N ARG A 74 -5.54 7.87 23.14
CA ARG A 74 -4.99 8.51 24.34
C ARG A 74 -6.11 9.24 25.05
N GLU A 75 -6.07 9.27 26.37
CA GLU A 75 -7.07 9.95 27.20
C GLU A 75 -7.10 11.47 26.94
N ASP A 76 -5.97 12.05 26.49
CA ASP A 76 -5.86 13.47 26.18
C ASP A 76 -6.55 13.92 24.89
N ARG A 77 -6.92 13.00 23.97
CA ARG A 77 -7.44 13.36 22.65
C ARG A 77 -8.72 12.60 22.28
N PRO A 78 -9.84 13.30 21.97
CA PRO A 78 -11.10 12.64 21.65
C PRO A 78 -10.98 11.81 20.37
N VAL A 79 -11.50 10.60 20.41
CA VAL A 79 -11.60 9.70 19.26
C VAL A 79 -12.98 9.84 18.63
N TYR A 80 -13.03 9.87 17.30
CA TYR A 80 -14.29 9.94 16.53
C TYR A 80 -14.41 8.74 15.62
N CYS A 81 -15.64 8.21 15.45
CA CYS A 81 -15.93 7.22 14.43
C CYS A 81 -15.80 7.85 13.03
N SER A 82 -15.64 7.02 12.00
CA SER A 82 -15.48 7.47 10.61
C SER A 82 -16.59 8.41 10.16
N GLU A 83 -17.82 8.19 10.62
CA GLU A 83 -18.99 9.01 10.27
C GLU A 83 -18.96 10.39 10.94
N CYS A 84 -18.71 10.44 12.26
CA CYS A 84 -18.60 11.71 12.99
C CYS A 84 -17.39 12.53 12.49
N PHE A 85 -16.28 11.86 12.19
CA PHE A 85 -15.10 12.54 11.65
C PHE A 85 -15.33 13.09 10.24
N ALA A 86 -16.06 12.35 9.37
CA ALA A 86 -16.42 12.84 8.04
C ALA A 86 -17.27 14.12 8.13
N LYS A 87 -18.33 14.11 8.95
CA LYS A 87 -19.19 15.27 9.18
C LYS A 87 -18.42 16.48 9.72
N MET A 88 -17.58 16.27 10.73
CA MET A 88 -16.73 17.34 11.29
C MET A 88 -15.75 17.92 10.27
N LYS A 89 -15.21 17.08 9.38
CA LYS A 89 -14.29 17.52 8.33
C LYS A 89 -15.01 18.32 7.25
N GLU A 90 -16.24 17.94 6.91
CA GLU A 90 -17.08 18.69 5.95
C GLU A 90 -17.48 20.07 6.50
N GLU A 91 -17.77 20.21 7.79
CA GLU A 91 -18.08 21.52 8.41
C GLU A 91 -16.86 22.44 8.55
N GLN A 92 -15.65 21.88 8.56
CA GLN A 92 -14.40 22.64 8.76
C GLN A 92 -13.73 23.07 7.43
N MET A 93 -14.30 22.68 6.28
CA MET A 93 -13.78 22.94 4.94
C MET A 93 -14.63 23.99 4.21
#